data_AF-A0ABD2Q1Q4-F1
#
_entry.id   AF-A0ABD2Q1Q4-F1
#
_cell.length_a   1.000
_cell.length_b   1.000
_cell.length_c   1.000
_cell.angle_alpha   90.00
_cell.angle_beta   90.00
_cell.angle_gamma   90.00
#
_symmetry.space_group_name_H-M   'P 1'
#
loop_
_entity.id
_entity.type
_entity.pdbx_description
1 polymer ?
#
loop_
_entity_poly.entity_id
_entity_poly.type
_entity_poly.pdbx_seq_one_letter_code
_entity_poly.pdbx_strand_id
1 'polypeptide(L)'
;MLGDPKNRGLNHDLKLQFARLNRFKANDQRITELLSDFKQIKYSTNTSYTQFLELTRNLEENAWCLDYHFPKELFIFSKKVSLWDKPFIKDRTLIIQDKASALPPFALLRDQDFSDVIDCCSAPGNKTSLLASIMNDKSSEDKKSRTLYAFDNDQKRFDLLCKNMSNFSIPNISVNQKSVTGCQSQNSLDLRCLDFLSTDPQQFQSVTHILLDPSCSGSGLPVIKRGTTKSSTAEDLRSLSSLQTKMLVHALSFPNVQRVVYSTCSIHEEENEFVVRTVRDKFSEQFQLVPLWQDTWQNRGLTDCDSCVRASPDHDGTIGFFIAVFQRRVPQKRPLEGKQRPNKRNRLRNELDVIFQEAKKARLPKAEKKKLKFEKIKQQRIEKRKAYRERTKERKRIKQENDEQVLSRKSILKASVKMIDSECKTVFVIDCSFNDLMSTKDICKLSNQLCACYGINRRLARPVQFVITGLGRDSHQLDEEFKGGPLDNAENVLMQRLIQCDAENWDVTLKQEHFLELFPKDRIVYLSAEAEQELPDEIPSSSDQTTADVFVIGGLIDHNHHKGHCHRLALESGLKTARFPFDRIKFDIAGRKVLSIVHVFESLARVVTNTEKWDLVLNQVIPKRKIA
;
A
#
# COMPACT_ATOMS: atom_id res chain seq x y z
N MET A 1 -2.19 -33.08 -10.10
CA MET A 1 -1.43 -32.15 -10.96
C MET A 1 -0.26 -31.61 -10.14
N LEU A 2 0.97 -31.86 -10.58
CA LEU A 2 2.20 -31.47 -9.89
C LEU A 2 2.28 -29.93 -9.85
N GLY A 3 2.17 -29.33 -8.67
CA GLY A 3 2.25 -27.87 -8.51
C GLY A 3 3.61 -27.30 -8.96
N ASP A 4 3.57 -26.03 -9.39
CA ASP A 4 4.73 -25.24 -9.84
C ASP A 4 5.92 -25.39 -8.85
N PRO A 5 7.12 -25.77 -9.30
CA PRO A 5 8.31 -25.85 -8.44
C PRO A 5 8.59 -24.56 -7.65
N LYS A 6 8.16 -23.39 -8.15
CA LYS A 6 8.29 -22.10 -7.44
C LYS A 6 7.33 -21.92 -6.25
N ASN A 7 6.34 -22.82 -6.09
CA ASN A 7 5.37 -22.86 -5.00
C ASN A 7 5.61 -24.04 -4.01
N ARG A 8 6.73 -24.77 -4.13
CA ARG A 8 7.14 -25.79 -3.16
C ARG A 8 7.91 -25.14 -2.00
N GLY A 9 7.99 -25.83 -0.85
CA GLY A 9 8.77 -25.37 0.29
C GLY A 9 10.23 -25.09 -0.08
N LEU A 10 10.79 -23.99 0.43
CA LEU A 10 12.14 -23.54 0.10
C LEU A 10 13.21 -24.34 0.86
N ASN A 11 14.29 -24.73 0.18
CA ASN A 11 15.43 -25.39 0.83
C ASN A 11 16.42 -24.36 1.39
N HIS A 12 16.18 -23.89 2.61
CA HIS A 12 17.05 -22.90 3.25
C HIS A 12 18.46 -23.38 3.55
N ASP A 13 18.76 -24.69 3.49
CA ASP A 13 20.12 -25.20 3.63
C ASP A 13 21.02 -24.79 2.46
N LEU A 14 20.44 -24.38 1.33
CA LEU A 14 21.17 -23.85 0.16
C LEU A 14 21.46 -22.34 0.26
N LYS A 15 20.85 -21.62 1.21
CA LYS A 15 21.06 -20.17 1.42
C LYS A 15 22.49 -19.81 1.84
N LEU A 16 23.18 -18.98 1.08
CA LEU A 16 24.53 -18.48 1.36
C LEU A 16 24.54 -17.47 2.53
N GLN A 17 25.72 -17.27 3.11
CA GLN A 17 25.91 -16.38 4.26
C GLN A 17 26.52 -15.05 3.80
N PHE A 18 25.70 -14.01 3.78
CA PHE A 18 26.08 -12.68 3.29
C PHE A 18 26.35 -11.69 4.43
N ALA A 19 27.35 -10.85 4.25
CA ALA A 19 27.52 -9.63 5.03
C ALA A 19 27.82 -8.45 4.10
N ARG A 20 27.26 -7.29 4.43
CA ARG A 20 27.39 -6.06 3.67
C ARG A 20 28.36 -5.11 4.36
N LEU A 21 29.16 -4.40 3.58
CA LEU A 21 30.01 -3.32 4.09
C LEU A 21 29.18 -2.12 4.58
N ASN A 22 29.51 -1.66 5.78
CA ASN A 22 29.05 -0.38 6.29
C ASN A 22 30.06 0.73 5.94
N ARG A 23 29.78 1.49 4.87
CA ARG A 23 30.65 2.57 4.37
C ARG A 23 30.79 3.74 5.35
N PHE A 24 29.96 3.84 6.38
CA PHE A 24 30.11 4.84 7.44
C PHE A 24 31.17 4.47 8.48
N LYS A 25 31.56 3.20 8.56
CA LYS A 25 32.55 2.70 9.53
C LYS A 25 33.87 2.25 8.92
N ALA A 26 33.86 1.78 7.68
CA ALA A 26 35.06 1.24 7.04
C ALA A 26 35.15 1.54 5.54
N ASN A 27 36.38 1.63 5.05
CA ASN A 27 36.74 1.67 3.65
C ASN A 27 37.32 0.32 3.19
N ASP A 28 37.61 0.19 1.89
CA ASP A 28 38.07 -1.09 1.31
C ASP A 28 39.42 -1.56 1.90
N GLN A 29 40.31 -0.62 2.27
CA GLN A 29 41.58 -0.93 2.93
C GLN A 29 41.35 -1.57 4.29
N ARG A 30 40.48 -0.96 5.13
CA ARG A 30 40.15 -1.48 6.45
C ARG A 30 39.56 -2.88 6.40
N ILE A 31 38.77 -3.19 5.37
CA ILE A 31 38.22 -4.54 5.18
C ILE A 31 39.30 -5.56 4.83
N THR A 32 40.26 -5.17 3.99
CA THR A 32 41.38 -6.06 3.62
C THR A 32 42.21 -6.44 4.85
N GLU A 33 42.44 -5.49 5.76
CA GLU A 33 43.11 -5.76 7.05
C GLU A 33 42.27 -6.67 7.96
N LEU A 34 40.97 -6.38 8.12
CA LEU A 34 40.07 -7.12 9.00
C LEU A 34 39.82 -8.57 8.57
N LEU A 35 39.87 -8.83 7.26
CA LEU A 35 39.65 -10.16 6.69
C LEU A 35 40.96 -10.87 6.32
N SER A 36 42.11 -10.37 6.78
CA SER A 36 43.43 -10.97 6.51
C SER A 36 43.55 -12.41 7.03
N ASP A 37 42.87 -12.72 8.14
CA ASP A 37 42.79 -14.08 8.71
C ASP A 37 41.89 -15.02 7.89
N PHE A 38 41.16 -14.51 6.89
CA PHE A 38 40.30 -15.30 6.02
C PHE A 38 40.86 -15.37 4.59
N LYS A 39 40.79 -16.55 3.99
CA LYS A 39 41.22 -16.79 2.60
C LYS A 39 40.22 -16.18 1.63
N GLN A 40 40.62 -15.16 0.88
CA GLN A 40 39.81 -14.62 -0.21
C GLN A 40 39.85 -15.56 -1.42
N ILE A 41 38.69 -16.09 -1.80
CA ILE A 41 38.50 -16.83 -3.06
C ILE A 41 38.12 -15.83 -4.15
N LYS A 42 38.93 -15.80 -5.21
CA LYS A 42 38.69 -15.00 -6.41
C LYS A 42 38.18 -15.91 -7.52
N TYR A 43 37.37 -15.35 -8.40
CA TYR A 43 36.86 -16.02 -9.59
C TYR A 43 37.17 -15.19 -10.83
N SER A 44 37.14 -15.82 -12.01
CA SER A 44 37.43 -15.17 -13.28
C SER A 44 36.29 -14.25 -13.70
N THR A 45 36.60 -13.21 -14.48
CA THR A 45 35.59 -12.34 -15.10
C THR A 45 34.65 -13.10 -16.04
N ASN A 46 35.07 -14.27 -16.53
CA ASN A 46 34.29 -15.12 -17.43
C ASN A 46 33.47 -16.19 -16.69
N THR A 47 33.52 -16.22 -15.36
CA THR A 47 32.72 -17.15 -14.55
C THR A 47 31.24 -16.79 -14.71
N SER A 48 30.40 -17.77 -15.07
CA SER A 48 28.95 -17.57 -15.12
C SER A 48 28.34 -17.50 -13.71
N TYR A 49 27.14 -16.92 -13.58
CA TYR A 49 26.46 -16.83 -12.28
C TYR A 49 26.21 -18.22 -11.65
N THR A 50 25.88 -19.23 -12.47
CA THR A 50 25.70 -20.61 -11.99
C THR A 50 26.99 -21.21 -11.43
N GLN A 51 28.11 -21.05 -12.15
CA GLN A 51 29.42 -21.49 -11.66
C GLN A 51 29.84 -20.75 -10.39
N PHE A 52 29.52 -19.46 -10.29
CA PHE A 52 29.74 -18.66 -9.09
C PHE A 52 28.94 -19.21 -7.89
N LEU A 53 27.67 -19.55 -8.09
CA LEU A 53 26.84 -20.14 -7.02
C LEU A 53 27.40 -21.50 -6.56
N GLU A 54 27.88 -22.33 -7.49
CA GLU A 54 28.52 -23.61 -7.16
C GLU A 54 29.82 -23.42 -6.36
N LEU A 55 30.66 -22.47 -6.77
CA LEU A 55 31.88 -22.10 -6.03
C LEU A 55 31.54 -21.62 -4.61
N THR A 56 30.56 -20.73 -4.47
CA THR A 56 30.21 -20.13 -3.17
C THR A 56 29.54 -21.10 -2.20
N ARG A 57 28.82 -22.11 -2.71
CA ARG A 57 28.27 -23.20 -1.89
C ARG A 57 29.35 -24.08 -1.27
N ASN A 58 30.51 -24.16 -1.91
CA ASN A 58 31.61 -25.06 -1.53
C ASN A 58 32.80 -24.33 -0.89
N LEU A 59 32.61 -23.13 -0.34
CA LEU A 59 33.68 -22.39 0.34
C LEU A 59 34.25 -23.17 1.54
N GLU A 60 35.58 -23.21 1.62
CA GLU A 60 36.34 -23.68 2.79
C GLU A 60 35.99 -22.88 4.05
N GLU A 61 36.20 -23.43 5.24
CA GLU A 61 35.66 -22.87 6.50
C GLU A 61 36.05 -21.42 6.79
N ASN A 62 37.32 -21.07 6.55
CA ASN A 62 37.83 -19.71 6.74
C ASN A 62 37.94 -18.95 5.42
N ALA A 63 37.07 -19.25 4.44
CA ALA A 63 37.07 -18.59 3.15
C ALA A 63 35.91 -17.62 2.97
N TRP A 64 36.16 -16.60 2.14
CA TRP A 64 35.16 -15.63 1.71
C TRP A 64 35.39 -15.23 0.26
N CYS A 65 34.38 -14.65 -0.39
CA CYS A 65 34.52 -14.04 -1.71
C CYS A 65 33.61 -12.82 -1.86
N LEU A 66 33.84 -12.02 -2.90
CA LEU A 66 33.00 -10.89 -3.25
C LEU A 66 31.77 -11.35 -4.04
N ASP A 67 30.62 -10.71 -3.80
CA ASP A 67 29.40 -11.03 -4.53
C ASP A 67 29.53 -10.76 -6.03
N TYR A 68 28.86 -11.60 -6.83
CA TYR A 68 28.85 -11.51 -8.29
C TYR A 68 28.23 -10.21 -8.84
N HIS A 69 27.14 -9.74 -8.23
CA HIS A 69 26.40 -8.57 -8.71
C HIS A 69 26.86 -7.29 -8.03
N PHE A 70 27.26 -7.36 -6.75
CA PHE A 70 27.63 -6.21 -5.93
C PHE A 70 29.00 -6.40 -5.24
N PRO A 71 30.09 -6.55 -6.02
CA PRO A 71 31.41 -6.88 -5.49
C PRO A 71 32.05 -5.76 -4.66
N LYS A 72 31.48 -4.55 -4.65
CA LYS A 72 31.98 -3.44 -3.81
C LYS A 72 31.28 -3.39 -2.44
N GLU A 73 30.14 -4.05 -2.28
CA GLU A 73 29.28 -3.89 -1.12
C GLU A 73 29.01 -5.19 -0.38
N LEU A 74 28.94 -6.33 -1.08
CA LEU A 74 28.53 -7.61 -0.50
C LEU A 74 29.66 -8.65 -0.50
N PHE A 75 29.78 -9.30 0.65
CA PHE A 75 30.76 -10.33 0.96
C PHE A 75 30.01 -11.62 1.28
N ILE A 76 30.52 -12.74 0.78
CA ILE A 76 29.98 -14.08 1.02
C ILE A 76 30.99 -14.86 1.82
N PHE A 77 30.55 -15.39 2.95
CA PHE A 77 31.36 -16.20 3.85
C PHE A 77 30.92 -17.67 3.80
N SER A 78 31.84 -18.57 4.13
CA SER A 78 31.50 -19.98 4.30
C SER A 78 30.45 -20.18 5.39
N LYS A 79 29.46 -21.05 5.16
CA LYS A 79 28.46 -21.38 6.19
C LYS A 79 29.04 -22.11 7.40
N LYS A 80 30.28 -22.62 7.27
CA LYS A 80 30.98 -23.33 8.34
C LYS A 80 31.48 -22.39 9.44
N VAL A 81 31.55 -21.08 9.19
CA VAL A 81 31.92 -20.08 10.20
C VAL A 81 30.68 -19.41 10.80
N SER A 82 30.69 -19.22 12.13
CA SER A 82 29.74 -18.33 12.81
C SER A 82 30.20 -16.88 12.66
N LEU A 83 29.42 -16.06 11.96
CA LEU A 83 29.71 -14.62 11.82
C LEU A 83 29.25 -13.78 13.01
N TRP A 84 28.20 -14.19 13.72
CA TRP A 84 27.57 -13.36 14.76
C TRP A 84 28.54 -12.96 15.88
N ASP A 85 29.55 -13.79 16.12
CA ASP A 85 30.53 -13.57 17.18
C ASP A 85 31.75 -12.75 16.74
N LYS A 86 31.90 -12.52 15.43
CA LYS A 86 33.08 -11.86 14.86
C LYS A 86 33.12 -10.37 15.24
N PRO A 87 34.30 -9.81 15.58
CA PRO A 87 34.44 -8.42 16.00
C PRO A 87 33.86 -7.43 14.99
N PHE A 88 34.13 -7.63 13.70
CA PHE A 88 33.65 -6.77 12.61
C PHE A 88 32.12 -6.82 12.39
N ILE A 89 31.43 -7.82 12.95
CA ILE A 89 29.95 -7.88 12.97
C ILE A 89 29.40 -7.18 14.20
N LYS A 90 30.05 -7.36 15.36
CA LYS A 90 29.66 -6.74 16.63
C LYS A 90 29.83 -5.22 16.58
N ASP A 91 30.92 -4.74 15.98
CA ASP A 91 31.21 -3.31 15.81
C ASP A 91 30.46 -2.67 14.63
N ARG A 92 29.70 -3.44 13.85
CA ARG A 92 28.94 -3.02 12.65
C ARG A 92 29.79 -2.52 11.48
N THR A 93 31.05 -2.92 11.38
CA THR A 93 31.88 -2.72 10.19
C THR A 93 31.30 -3.48 8.99
N LEU A 94 30.90 -4.74 9.23
CA LEU A 94 30.07 -5.53 8.32
C LEU A 94 28.69 -5.76 8.98
N ILE A 95 27.64 -5.75 8.17
CA ILE A 95 26.25 -5.94 8.59
C ILE A 95 25.73 -7.22 7.94
N ILE A 96 25.30 -8.20 8.74
CA ILE A 96 24.67 -9.42 8.20
C ILE A 96 23.35 -9.04 7.53
N GLN A 97 23.31 -9.16 6.20
CA GLN A 97 22.14 -8.83 5.40
C GLN A 97 22.13 -9.76 4.20
N ASP A 98 21.03 -10.49 4.02
CA ASP A 98 20.83 -11.35 2.86
C ASP A 98 20.86 -10.52 1.55
N LYS A 99 21.50 -11.06 0.51
CA LYS A 99 21.60 -10.41 -0.80
C LYS A 99 20.24 -10.00 -1.35
N ALA A 100 19.22 -10.85 -1.24
CA ALA A 100 17.88 -10.51 -1.75
C ALA A 100 17.27 -9.30 -1.01
N SER A 101 17.56 -9.13 0.28
CA SER A 101 17.15 -7.95 1.06
C SER A 101 17.95 -6.68 0.70
N ALA A 102 19.12 -6.82 0.09
CA ALA A 102 19.95 -5.72 -0.39
C ALA A 102 19.61 -5.29 -1.83
N LEU A 103 18.96 -6.15 -2.62
CA LEU A 103 18.58 -5.85 -4.00
C LEU A 103 17.66 -4.61 -4.14
N PRO A 104 16.65 -4.35 -3.28
CA PRO A 104 15.75 -3.21 -3.48
C PRO A 104 16.45 -1.83 -3.42
N PRO A 105 17.33 -1.54 -2.43
CA PRO A 105 18.14 -0.32 -2.47
C PRO A 105 19.02 -0.18 -3.73
N PHE A 106 19.65 -1.26 -4.18
CA PHE A 106 20.47 -1.24 -5.41
C PHE A 106 19.62 -1.05 -6.66
N ALA A 107 18.42 -1.61 -6.71
CA ALA A 107 17.47 -1.40 -7.80
C ALA A 107 16.97 0.05 -7.83
N LEU A 108 16.73 0.64 -6.66
CA LEU A 108 16.18 1.99 -6.55
C LEU A 108 17.20 3.02 -7.03
N LEU A 109 18.40 3.02 -6.46
CA LEU A 109 19.40 4.07 -6.68
C LEU A 109 20.44 3.73 -7.77
N ARG A 110 20.09 2.81 -8.68
CA ARG A 110 20.98 2.30 -9.73
C ARG A 110 21.60 3.38 -10.62
N ASP A 111 20.81 4.37 -11.03
CA ASP A 111 21.21 5.32 -12.08
C ASP A 111 21.77 6.64 -11.52
N GLN A 112 21.94 6.74 -10.19
CA GLN A 112 22.43 7.90 -9.43
C GLN A 112 21.74 9.26 -9.68
N ASP A 113 20.80 9.37 -10.62
CA ASP A 113 19.97 10.55 -10.87
C ASP A 113 18.72 10.52 -9.99
N PHE A 114 18.90 10.94 -8.73
CA PHE A 114 17.83 11.03 -7.75
C PHE A 114 17.98 12.27 -6.86
N SER A 115 16.85 12.71 -6.31
CA SER A 115 16.76 13.76 -5.28
C SER A 115 16.42 13.12 -3.93
N ASP A 116 15.29 13.45 -3.30
CA ASP A 116 14.95 12.85 -2.02
C ASP A 116 14.38 11.45 -2.21
N VAL A 117 14.57 10.64 -1.17
CA VAL A 117 14.23 9.22 -1.16
C VAL A 117 13.29 8.93 0.01
N ILE A 118 12.29 8.08 -0.18
CA ILE A 118 11.45 7.54 0.89
C ILE A 118 11.71 6.04 1.06
N ASP A 119 11.82 5.58 2.30
CA ASP A 119 11.66 4.18 2.72
C ASP A 119 10.36 4.05 3.52
N CYS A 120 9.34 3.41 2.92
CA CYS A 120 7.97 3.43 3.44
C CYS A 120 7.74 2.59 4.70
N CYS A 121 8.57 1.55 4.92
CA CYS A 121 8.41 0.56 6.00
C CYS A 121 9.80 0.15 6.50
N SER A 122 10.44 1.07 7.21
CA SER A 122 11.89 1.11 7.37
C SER A 122 12.41 0.16 8.43
N ALA A 123 11.66 -0.15 9.49
CA ALA A 123 12.21 -0.93 10.59
C ALA A 123 12.43 -2.41 10.20
N PRO A 124 13.57 -3.01 10.60
CA PRO A 124 14.53 -2.53 11.59
C PRO A 124 15.70 -1.70 11.02
N GLY A 125 15.69 -1.33 9.73
CA GLY A 125 16.63 -0.37 9.14
C GLY A 125 17.73 -0.94 8.23
N ASN A 126 17.70 -2.24 7.91
CA ASN A 126 18.73 -2.84 7.05
C ASN A 126 18.74 -2.24 5.62
N LYS A 127 17.56 -1.97 5.05
CA LYS A 127 17.42 -1.32 3.73
C LYS A 127 17.70 0.17 3.82
N THR A 128 17.15 0.84 4.83
CA THR A 128 17.38 2.26 5.12
C THR A 128 18.86 2.61 5.25
N SER A 129 19.63 1.81 6.02
CA SER A 129 21.07 2.03 6.17
C SER A 129 21.87 1.80 4.89
N LEU A 130 21.40 0.89 4.02
CA LEU A 130 22.00 0.69 2.71
C LEU A 130 21.68 1.86 1.76
N LEU A 131 20.44 2.34 1.74
CA LEU A 131 20.08 3.56 1.01
C LEU A 131 20.95 4.73 1.45
N ALA A 132 21.07 4.97 2.75
CA ALA A 132 21.92 6.03 3.31
C ALA A 132 23.40 5.87 2.87
N SER A 133 23.91 4.64 2.82
CA SER A 133 25.27 4.34 2.37
C SER A 133 25.45 4.64 0.88
N ILE A 134 24.49 4.27 0.01
CA ILE A 134 24.55 4.54 -1.43
C ILE A 134 24.44 6.04 -1.70
N MET A 135 23.58 6.74 -0.97
CA MET A 135 23.40 8.20 -1.10
C MET A 135 24.65 8.99 -0.73
N ASN A 136 25.49 8.47 0.18
CA ASN A 136 26.72 9.10 0.63
C ASN A 136 27.99 8.64 -0.11
N ASP A 137 27.85 7.91 -1.23
CA ASP A 137 28.99 7.54 -2.06
C ASP A 137 29.66 8.79 -2.65
N LYS A 138 30.90 9.04 -2.22
CA LYS A 138 31.72 10.20 -2.60
C LYS A 138 32.18 10.20 -4.05
N SER A 139 31.95 9.10 -4.79
CA SER A 139 32.21 9.04 -6.23
C SER A 139 31.20 9.87 -7.06
N SER A 140 30.07 10.28 -6.47
CA SER A 140 29.13 11.18 -7.12
C SER A 140 29.64 12.61 -7.09
N GLU A 141 29.86 13.21 -8.27
CA GLU A 141 30.29 14.61 -8.43
C GLU A 141 29.21 15.65 -8.02
N ASP A 142 27.99 15.19 -7.71
CA ASP A 142 26.84 16.05 -7.41
C ASP A 142 26.82 16.47 -5.93
N LYS A 143 27.06 17.76 -5.66
CA LYS A 143 27.05 18.37 -4.30
C LYS A 143 25.63 18.64 -3.76
N LYS A 144 24.59 18.00 -4.31
CA LYS A 144 23.21 18.20 -3.84
C LYS A 144 22.99 17.52 -2.49
N SER A 145 22.53 18.31 -1.53
CA SER A 145 21.98 17.80 -0.28
C SER A 145 20.67 17.07 -0.57
N ARG A 146 20.55 15.83 -0.08
CA ARG A 146 19.35 14.99 -0.23
C ARG A 146 18.89 14.50 1.13
N THR A 147 17.59 14.30 1.27
CA THR A 147 16.97 13.71 2.46
C THR A 147 16.49 12.30 2.17
N LEU A 148 16.84 11.36 3.05
CA LEU A 148 16.20 10.05 3.14
C LEU A 148 15.14 10.11 4.23
N TYR A 149 13.86 9.98 3.87
CA TYR A 149 12.77 9.89 4.82
C TYR A 149 12.46 8.42 5.10
N ALA A 150 12.48 8.01 6.35
CA ALA A 150 12.27 6.62 6.76
C ALA A 150 11.05 6.52 7.69
N PHE A 151 10.03 5.78 7.28
CA PHE A 151 8.76 5.65 8.00
C PHE A 151 8.59 4.26 8.61
N ASP A 152 8.07 4.20 9.83
CA ASP A 152 7.49 2.98 10.39
C ASP A 152 6.33 3.38 11.31
N ASN A 153 5.23 2.63 11.32
CA ASN A 153 4.03 2.99 12.07
C ASN A 153 3.96 2.34 13.46
N ASP A 154 4.78 1.32 13.72
CA ASP A 154 4.82 0.65 15.02
C ASP A 154 5.92 1.25 15.88
N GLN A 155 5.55 1.78 17.05
CA GLN A 155 6.48 2.47 17.94
C GLN A 155 7.68 1.60 18.36
N LYS A 156 7.47 0.31 18.64
CA LYS A 156 8.56 -0.58 19.10
C LYS A 156 9.56 -0.86 17.98
N ARG A 157 9.05 -1.08 16.76
CA ARG A 157 9.86 -1.24 15.55
C ARG A 157 10.59 0.06 15.21
N PHE A 158 9.92 1.20 15.35
CA PHE A 158 10.51 2.52 15.16
C PHE A 158 11.66 2.80 16.15
N ASP A 159 11.49 2.48 17.43
CA ASP A 159 12.55 2.63 18.42
C ASP A 159 13.78 1.76 18.06
N LEU A 160 13.54 0.54 17.57
CA LEU A 160 14.60 -0.34 17.08
C LEU A 160 15.29 0.23 15.83
N LEU A 161 14.53 0.82 14.90
CA LEU A 161 15.07 1.52 13.73
C LEU A 161 16.01 2.64 14.18
N CYS A 162 15.53 3.55 15.04
CA CYS A 162 16.34 4.66 15.58
C CYS A 162 17.64 4.15 16.23
N LYS A 163 17.54 3.14 17.10
CA LYS A 163 18.70 2.51 17.73
C LYS A 163 19.68 1.94 16.71
N ASN A 164 19.18 1.28 15.67
CA ASN A 164 20.03 0.69 14.64
C ASN A 164 20.71 1.75 13.76
N MET A 165 20.03 2.84 13.40
CA MET A 165 20.64 3.92 12.59
C MET A 165 21.82 4.55 13.34
N SER A 166 21.68 4.78 14.64
CA SER A 166 22.78 5.21 15.51
C SER A 166 23.90 4.17 15.60
N ASN A 167 23.57 2.88 15.79
CA ASN A 167 24.58 1.80 15.87
C ASN A 167 25.35 1.58 14.56
N PHE A 168 24.73 1.87 13.42
CA PHE A 168 25.37 1.86 12.11
C PHE A 168 26.21 3.11 11.85
N SER A 169 26.23 4.08 12.78
CA SER A 169 26.98 5.33 12.70
C SER A 169 26.57 6.19 11.50
N ILE A 170 25.27 6.19 11.16
CA ILE A 170 24.73 7.08 10.14
C ILE A 170 24.74 8.51 10.71
N PRO A 171 25.32 9.50 10.00
CA PRO A 171 25.33 10.90 10.43
C PRO A 171 24.01 11.62 10.09
N ASN A 172 23.85 12.85 10.60
CA ASN A 172 22.75 13.78 10.26
C ASN A 172 21.34 13.18 10.39
N ILE A 173 21.07 12.49 11.50
CA ILE A 173 19.77 11.91 11.81
C ILE A 173 18.86 12.98 12.45
N SER A 174 17.66 13.15 11.90
CA SER A 174 16.50 13.73 12.59
C SER A 174 15.48 12.66 12.94
N VAL A 175 14.80 12.84 14.07
CA VAL A 175 13.71 11.97 14.55
C VAL A 175 12.48 12.85 14.74
N ASN A 176 11.41 12.55 14.02
CA ASN A 176 10.18 13.34 13.99
C ASN A 176 10.47 14.84 13.81
N GLN A 177 11.30 15.17 12.80
CA GLN A 177 11.75 16.54 12.47
C GLN A 177 12.63 17.23 13.52
N LYS A 178 13.02 16.54 14.60
CA LYS A 178 13.97 17.06 15.59
C LYS A 178 15.37 16.51 15.29
N SER A 179 16.34 17.40 15.08
CA SER A 179 17.73 17.00 14.84
C SER A 179 18.30 16.28 16.07
N VAL A 180 18.87 15.09 15.88
CA VAL A 180 19.47 14.26 16.95
C VAL A 180 20.99 14.29 16.89
N THR A 181 21.57 14.48 15.71
CA THR A 181 23.03 14.53 15.51
C THR A 181 23.44 15.76 14.67
N GLY A 182 24.56 16.41 15.01
CA GLY A 182 25.13 17.56 14.28
C GLY A 182 26.13 17.19 13.16
N CYS A 183 26.49 18.17 12.32
CA CYS A 183 26.90 18.01 10.92
C CYS A 183 28.39 17.69 10.64
N GLN A 184 28.64 16.72 9.73
CA GLN A 184 29.79 16.67 8.81
C GLN A 184 29.43 16.16 7.38
N SER A 185 28.20 15.69 7.11
CA SER A 185 27.76 15.19 5.79
C SER A 185 26.76 16.11 5.10
N GLN A 186 26.63 16.01 3.76
CA GLN A 186 25.66 16.80 2.98
C GLN A 186 24.25 16.19 2.96
N ASN A 187 24.10 14.87 3.14
CA ASN A 187 22.81 14.21 3.17
C ASN A 187 22.28 14.06 4.59
N SER A 188 20.97 13.96 4.74
CA SER A 188 20.27 13.77 6.02
C SER A 188 19.37 12.53 6.01
N LEU A 189 19.10 12.00 7.20
CA LEU A 189 18.16 10.91 7.43
C LEU A 189 17.08 11.38 8.39
N ASP A 190 15.82 11.43 7.95
CA ASP A 190 14.68 11.83 8.76
C ASP A 190 13.80 10.62 9.09
N LEU A 191 13.85 10.17 10.34
CA LEU A 191 13.10 9.03 10.87
C LEU A 191 11.75 9.52 11.39
N ARG A 192 10.65 8.93 10.92
CA ARG A 192 9.29 9.31 11.33
C ARG A 192 8.48 8.11 11.82
N CYS A 193 7.97 8.20 13.03
CA CYS A 193 7.00 7.23 13.56
C CYS A 193 5.61 7.60 13.05
N LEU A 194 5.32 7.22 11.81
CA LEU A 194 4.11 7.63 11.09
C LEU A 194 3.70 6.55 10.10
N ASP A 195 2.38 6.39 9.92
CA ASP A 195 1.84 5.56 8.84
C ASP A 195 2.13 6.21 7.48
N PHE A 196 2.85 5.49 6.60
CA PHE A 196 3.13 5.97 5.25
C PHE A 196 1.83 6.31 4.47
N LEU A 197 0.73 5.60 4.71
CA LEU A 197 -0.54 5.89 4.03
C LEU A 197 -1.18 7.21 4.47
N SER A 198 -0.80 7.76 5.62
CA SER A 198 -1.33 9.05 6.11
C SER A 198 -0.49 10.25 5.65
N THR A 199 0.64 10.02 4.98
CA THR A 199 1.46 11.12 4.45
C THR A 199 0.77 11.80 3.28
N ASP A 200 0.77 13.13 3.26
CA ASP A 200 0.37 13.91 2.07
C ASP A 200 1.53 13.95 1.06
N PRO A 201 1.39 13.36 -0.15
CA PRO A 201 2.44 13.38 -1.16
C PRO A 201 2.87 14.79 -1.60
N GLN A 202 2.00 15.81 -1.43
CA GLN A 202 2.33 17.21 -1.73
C GLN A 202 3.34 17.82 -0.77
N GLN A 203 3.56 17.23 0.41
CA GLN A 203 4.58 17.68 1.36
C GLN A 203 5.98 17.17 1.00
N PHE A 204 6.06 16.20 0.07
CA PHE A 204 7.29 15.51 -0.32
C PHE A 204 7.61 15.69 -1.80
N GLN A 205 7.43 16.91 -2.34
CA GLN A 205 7.61 17.18 -3.78
C GLN A 205 9.03 16.92 -4.28
N SER A 206 10.05 17.04 -3.42
CA SER A 206 11.44 16.73 -3.75
C SER A 206 11.72 15.23 -3.87
N VAL A 207 10.78 14.38 -3.46
CA VAL A 207 10.94 12.92 -3.52
C VAL A 207 10.78 12.44 -4.96
N THR A 208 11.82 11.74 -5.42
CA THR A 208 11.88 11.16 -6.76
C THR A 208 11.96 9.65 -6.72
N HIS A 209 12.37 9.07 -5.60
CA HIS A 209 12.62 7.64 -5.46
C HIS A 209 11.98 7.11 -4.19
N ILE A 210 11.23 6.01 -4.29
CA ILE A 210 10.53 5.41 -3.15
C ILE A 210 10.80 3.91 -3.09
N LEU A 211 11.23 3.44 -1.92
CA LEU A 211 11.34 2.04 -1.57
C LEU A 211 10.11 1.64 -0.76
N LEU A 212 9.36 0.66 -1.26
CA LEU A 212 8.20 0.08 -0.60
C LEU A 212 8.45 -1.40 -0.32
N ASP A 213 8.83 -1.71 0.92
CA ASP A 213 9.02 -3.08 1.44
C ASP A 213 8.05 -3.34 2.61
N PRO A 214 6.75 -3.52 2.33
CA PRO A 214 5.70 -3.58 3.34
C PRO A 214 5.71 -4.89 4.11
N SER A 215 4.95 -4.94 5.21
CA SER A 215 4.64 -6.18 5.91
C SER A 215 4.09 -7.23 4.95
N CYS A 216 4.68 -8.42 5.01
CA CYS A 216 4.42 -9.57 4.14
C CYS A 216 4.14 -10.82 4.98
N SER A 217 3.65 -11.90 4.39
CA SER A 217 3.47 -13.20 5.10
C SER A 217 4.75 -13.76 5.72
N GLY A 218 5.92 -13.35 5.20
CA GLY A 218 7.23 -13.84 5.58
C GLY A 218 7.52 -15.25 5.07
N SER A 219 6.72 -15.75 4.12
CA SER A 219 6.80 -17.13 3.59
C SER A 219 8.13 -17.47 2.90
N GLY A 220 8.91 -16.46 2.49
CA GLY A 220 10.24 -16.63 1.92
C GLY A 220 11.38 -16.69 2.94
N LEU A 221 11.09 -16.49 4.23
CA LEU A 221 12.08 -16.53 5.31
C LEU A 221 12.19 -17.94 5.92
N PRO A 222 13.37 -18.35 6.41
CA PRO A 222 13.52 -19.63 7.10
C PRO A 222 12.64 -19.68 8.35
N VAL A 223 11.96 -20.81 8.54
CA VAL A 223 11.13 -21.07 9.73
C VAL A 223 12.04 -21.10 10.96
N ILE A 224 12.04 -20.02 11.75
CA ILE A 224 12.76 -19.99 13.01
C ILE A 224 12.00 -20.90 13.99
N LYS A 225 12.67 -21.91 14.56
CA LYS A 225 12.16 -22.82 15.62
C LYS A 225 11.82 -22.10 16.96
N ARG A 226 11.41 -20.84 16.92
CA ARG A 226 10.91 -20.04 18.05
C ARG A 226 9.48 -19.60 17.78
N GLY A 227 8.54 -20.50 18.03
CA GLY A 227 7.20 -20.18 18.56
C GLY A 227 6.13 -19.52 17.70
N THR A 228 6.42 -18.79 16.61
CA THR A 228 5.36 -18.08 15.86
C THR A 228 5.68 -17.89 14.38
N THR A 229 5.61 -18.94 13.58
CA THR A 229 5.17 -18.80 12.18
C THR A 229 3.79 -19.42 12.11
N LYS A 230 2.75 -18.66 12.50
CA LYS A 230 1.39 -19.04 12.13
C LYS A 230 1.38 -19.15 10.60
N SER A 231 0.99 -20.30 10.05
CA SER A 231 0.67 -20.40 8.64
C SER A 231 -0.33 -19.30 8.31
N SER A 232 0.03 -18.36 7.44
CA SER A 232 -0.88 -17.30 7.02
C SER A 232 -2.12 -17.95 6.41
N THR A 233 -3.30 -17.56 6.90
CA THR A 233 -4.54 -18.03 6.29
C THR A 233 -4.75 -17.34 4.94
N ALA A 234 -5.61 -17.88 4.09
CA ALA A 234 -5.99 -17.22 2.84
C ALA A 234 -6.58 -15.81 3.07
N GLU A 235 -7.22 -15.59 4.22
CA GLU A 235 -7.73 -14.27 4.61
C GLU A 235 -6.61 -13.30 4.98
N ASP A 236 -5.61 -13.75 5.74
CA ASP A 236 -4.43 -12.94 6.08
C ASP A 236 -3.67 -12.51 4.81
N LEU A 237 -3.47 -13.44 3.87
CA LEU A 237 -2.81 -13.16 2.59
C LEU A 237 -3.60 -12.13 1.77
N ARG A 238 -4.94 -12.24 1.71
CA ARG A 238 -5.78 -11.25 1.03
C ARG A 238 -5.73 -9.87 1.68
N SER A 239 -5.73 -9.82 3.02
CA SER A 239 -5.63 -8.57 3.77
C SER A 239 -4.29 -7.88 3.53
N LEU A 240 -3.19 -8.63 3.61
CA LEU A 240 -1.83 -8.15 3.32
C LEU A 240 -1.72 -7.67 1.88
N SER A 241 -2.15 -8.47 0.90
CA SER A 241 -2.16 -8.08 -0.52
C SER A 241 -2.95 -6.79 -0.77
N SER A 242 -4.11 -6.62 -0.13
CA SER A 242 -4.92 -5.40 -0.22
C SER A 242 -4.20 -4.18 0.35
N LEU A 243 -3.57 -4.32 1.53
CA LEU A 243 -2.76 -3.27 2.13
C LEU A 243 -1.58 -2.90 1.24
N GLN A 244 -0.83 -3.89 0.75
CA GLN A 244 0.31 -3.71 -0.15
C GLN A 244 -0.09 -2.99 -1.44
N THR A 245 -1.25 -3.34 -2.01
CA THR A 245 -1.83 -2.66 -3.17
C THR A 245 -2.11 -1.18 -2.87
N LYS A 246 -2.74 -0.86 -1.73
CA LYS A 246 -2.99 0.52 -1.32
C LYS A 246 -1.69 1.32 -1.16
N MET A 247 -0.69 0.74 -0.51
CA MET A 247 0.62 1.39 -0.31
C MET A 247 1.35 1.64 -1.63
N LEU A 248 1.29 0.70 -2.57
CA LEU A 248 1.95 0.86 -3.87
C LEU A 248 1.23 1.91 -4.74
N VAL A 249 -0.11 1.94 -4.72
CA VAL A 249 -0.89 3.01 -5.34
C VAL A 249 -0.52 4.38 -4.75
N HIS A 250 -0.38 4.45 -3.41
CA HIS A 250 0.00 5.69 -2.72
C HIS A 250 1.42 6.13 -3.10
N ALA A 251 2.40 5.24 -3.10
CA ALA A 251 3.77 5.54 -3.51
C ALA A 251 3.85 6.09 -4.94
N LEU A 252 3.08 5.53 -5.88
CA LEU A 252 3.04 6.01 -7.27
C LEU A 252 2.28 7.34 -7.45
N SER A 253 1.54 7.80 -6.44
CA SER A 253 0.81 9.08 -6.48
C SER A 253 1.70 10.30 -6.20
N PHE A 254 2.93 10.10 -5.72
CA PHE A 254 3.85 11.19 -5.42
C PHE A 254 4.19 11.98 -6.69
N PRO A 255 4.10 13.33 -6.65
CA PRO A 255 4.00 14.14 -7.86
C PRO A 255 5.22 14.04 -8.78
N ASN A 256 6.42 13.95 -8.18
CA ASN A 256 7.70 13.92 -8.89
C ASN A 256 8.39 12.55 -8.83
N VAL A 257 7.69 11.51 -8.37
CA VAL A 257 8.27 10.17 -8.27
C VAL A 257 8.64 9.66 -9.66
N GLN A 258 9.91 9.31 -9.82
CA GLN A 258 10.50 8.75 -11.02
C GLN A 258 10.61 7.24 -10.90
N ARG A 259 10.93 6.72 -9.72
CA ARG A 259 11.11 5.28 -9.52
C ARG A 259 10.54 4.83 -8.19
N VAL A 260 9.78 3.73 -8.25
CA VAL A 260 9.29 3.03 -7.06
C VAL A 260 9.76 1.58 -7.13
N VAL A 261 10.45 1.13 -6.10
CA VAL A 261 10.79 -0.29 -5.95
C VAL A 261 9.86 -0.90 -4.92
N TYR A 262 9.06 -1.85 -5.38
CA TYR A 262 8.22 -2.69 -4.54
C TYR A 262 8.97 -4.00 -4.25
N SER A 263 9.01 -4.43 -2.99
CA SER A 263 9.58 -5.73 -2.63
C SER A 263 8.84 -6.44 -1.51
N THR A 264 8.94 -7.76 -1.47
CA THR A 264 8.44 -8.56 -0.36
C THR A 264 9.37 -9.72 -0.03
N CYS A 265 9.25 -10.18 1.20
CA CYS A 265 9.80 -11.43 1.73
C CYS A 265 8.90 -12.66 1.49
N SER A 266 8.02 -12.62 0.48
CA SER A 266 6.99 -13.64 0.24
C SER A 266 7.26 -14.43 -1.04
N ILE A 267 6.87 -15.70 -1.04
CA ILE A 267 6.82 -16.53 -2.26
C ILE A 267 5.44 -16.52 -2.93
N HIS A 268 4.41 -16.03 -2.26
CA HIS A 268 3.03 -16.08 -2.74
C HIS A 268 2.77 -15.08 -3.88
N GLU A 269 2.12 -15.52 -4.94
CA GLU A 269 1.78 -14.67 -6.09
C GLU A 269 0.80 -13.55 -5.69
N GLU A 270 -0.07 -13.83 -4.72
CA GLU A 270 -1.09 -12.92 -4.19
C GLU A 270 -0.49 -11.65 -3.58
N GLU A 271 0.67 -11.77 -2.94
CA GLU A 271 1.42 -10.63 -2.39
C GLU A 271 2.37 -10.02 -3.43
N ASN A 272 2.67 -10.73 -4.52
CA ASN A 272 3.72 -10.33 -5.45
C ASN A 272 3.12 -9.88 -6.79
N GLU A 273 3.05 -10.79 -7.75
CA GLU A 273 2.61 -10.49 -9.12
C GLU A 273 1.17 -10.01 -9.17
N PHE A 274 0.29 -10.48 -8.29
CA PHE A 274 -1.08 -9.99 -8.22
C PHE A 274 -1.15 -8.50 -7.86
N VAL A 275 -0.40 -8.07 -6.83
CA VAL A 275 -0.28 -6.67 -6.43
C VAL A 275 0.30 -5.85 -7.59
N VAL A 276 1.40 -6.32 -8.18
CA VAL A 276 2.08 -5.62 -9.27
C VAL A 276 1.19 -5.46 -10.49
N ARG A 277 0.49 -6.52 -10.93
CA ARG A 277 -0.43 -6.46 -12.08
C ARG A 277 -1.57 -5.47 -11.82
N THR A 278 -2.20 -5.58 -10.66
CA THR A 278 -3.32 -4.72 -10.26
C THR A 278 -2.93 -3.24 -10.32
N VAL A 279 -1.74 -2.88 -9.84
CA VAL A 279 -1.30 -1.49 -9.83
C VAL A 279 -0.71 -1.05 -11.18
N ARG A 280 0.04 -1.92 -11.87
CA ARG A 280 0.59 -1.64 -13.21
C ARG A 280 -0.50 -1.23 -14.18
N ASP A 281 -1.61 -1.97 -14.20
CA ASP A 281 -2.67 -1.72 -15.18
C ASP A 281 -3.33 -0.35 -14.93
N LYS A 282 -3.50 0.02 -13.65
CA LYS A 282 -3.99 1.34 -13.22
C LYS A 282 -3.06 2.51 -13.59
N PHE A 283 -1.74 2.30 -13.57
CA PHE A 283 -0.73 3.34 -13.82
C PHE A 283 0.01 3.17 -15.15
N SER A 284 -0.51 2.36 -16.07
CA SER A 284 0.16 1.93 -17.30
C SER A 284 0.60 3.07 -18.24
N GLU A 285 -0.14 4.19 -18.24
CA GLU A 285 0.20 5.39 -19.01
C GLU A 285 1.35 6.21 -18.39
N GLN A 286 1.54 6.10 -17.08
CA GLN A 286 2.48 6.93 -16.31
C GLN A 286 3.76 6.18 -15.96
N PHE A 287 3.67 4.87 -15.72
CA PHE A 287 4.76 4.02 -15.29
C PHE A 287 4.89 2.78 -16.15
N GLN A 288 6.09 2.20 -16.15
CA GLN A 288 6.39 0.92 -16.77
C GLN A 288 7.25 0.08 -15.81
N LEU A 289 7.14 -1.25 -15.92
CA LEU A 289 8.04 -2.15 -15.21
C LEU A 289 9.38 -2.19 -15.93
N VAL A 290 10.47 -1.96 -15.18
CA VAL A 290 11.83 -2.03 -15.70
C VAL A 290 12.45 -3.37 -15.30
N PRO A 291 12.86 -4.19 -16.28
CA PRO A 291 13.59 -5.40 -15.97
C PRO A 291 15.03 -5.07 -15.57
N LEU A 292 15.49 -5.63 -14.45
CA LEU A 292 16.88 -5.51 -13.99
C LEU A 292 17.58 -6.87 -14.02
N TRP A 293 18.88 -6.85 -14.27
CA TRP A 293 19.79 -8.01 -14.24
C TRP A 293 19.35 -9.19 -15.11
N GLN A 294 18.67 -8.96 -16.25
CA GLN A 294 18.09 -10.04 -17.06
C GLN A 294 19.12 -11.06 -17.55
N ASP A 295 20.35 -10.60 -17.83
CA ASP A 295 21.40 -11.46 -18.37
C ASP A 295 21.99 -12.41 -17.32
N THR A 296 21.92 -12.04 -16.04
CA THR A 296 22.63 -12.75 -14.96
C THR A 296 21.69 -13.33 -13.91
N TRP A 297 20.46 -12.80 -13.79
CA TRP A 297 19.46 -13.22 -12.82
C TRP A 297 18.26 -13.88 -13.53
N GLN A 298 18.26 -15.22 -13.53
CA GLN A 298 17.28 -16.02 -14.28
C GLN A 298 15.95 -16.22 -13.56
N ASN A 299 15.93 -16.06 -12.23
CA ASN A 299 14.71 -16.26 -11.45
C ASN A 299 13.80 -15.02 -11.55
N ARG A 300 12.77 -15.10 -12.40
CA ARG A 300 11.85 -13.99 -12.72
C ARG A 300 10.45 -14.20 -12.15
N GLY A 301 9.70 -13.09 -12.13
CA GLY A 301 8.29 -13.07 -11.75
C GLY A 301 7.44 -14.03 -12.58
N LEU A 302 6.31 -14.44 -12.00
CA LEU A 302 5.34 -15.33 -12.61
C LEU A 302 4.34 -14.56 -13.47
N THR A 303 3.47 -15.26 -14.21
CA THR A 303 2.21 -14.71 -14.77
C THR A 303 2.31 -13.29 -15.36
N ASP A 304 2.96 -13.13 -16.52
CA ASP A 304 3.12 -11.85 -17.23
C ASP A 304 3.86 -10.75 -16.44
N CYS A 305 4.70 -11.15 -15.49
CA CYS A 305 5.60 -10.28 -14.72
C CYS A 305 7.08 -10.67 -14.91
N ASP A 306 7.49 -11.06 -16.13
CA ASP A 306 8.89 -11.40 -16.45
C ASP A 306 9.87 -10.27 -16.15
N SER A 307 9.41 -9.01 -16.13
CA SER A 307 10.22 -7.86 -15.73
C SER A 307 10.57 -7.85 -14.23
N CYS A 308 9.78 -8.53 -13.39
CA CYS A 308 10.03 -8.64 -11.96
C CYS A 308 11.11 -9.69 -11.65
N VAL A 309 11.71 -9.58 -10.47
CA VAL A 309 12.77 -10.47 -9.99
C VAL A 309 12.21 -11.30 -8.84
N ARG A 310 12.39 -12.62 -8.90
CA ARG A 310 12.20 -13.53 -7.77
C ARG A 310 13.55 -14.00 -7.27
N ALA A 311 13.65 -14.31 -5.99
CA ALA A 311 14.85 -14.86 -5.38
C ALA A 311 14.49 -16.10 -4.56
N SER A 312 15.38 -17.07 -4.50
CA SER A 312 15.19 -18.30 -3.71
C SER A 312 16.52 -18.92 -3.29
N PRO A 313 16.54 -19.76 -2.23
CA PRO A 313 17.75 -20.49 -1.84
C PRO A 313 18.30 -21.39 -2.96
N ASP A 314 17.41 -22.09 -3.66
CA ASP A 314 17.76 -23.11 -4.65
C ASP A 314 18.41 -22.50 -5.90
N HIS A 315 17.85 -21.39 -6.39
CA HIS A 315 18.31 -20.75 -7.63
C HIS A 315 19.36 -19.67 -7.40
N ASP A 316 19.30 -18.96 -6.28
CA ASP A 316 20.03 -17.71 -6.10
C ASP A 316 20.92 -17.72 -4.84
N GLY A 317 20.80 -18.76 -4.01
CA GLY A 317 21.51 -18.84 -2.74
C GLY A 317 21.04 -17.80 -1.71
N THR A 318 19.83 -17.25 -1.85
CA THR A 318 19.29 -16.19 -0.97
C THR A 318 18.07 -16.66 -0.19
N ILE A 319 17.40 -15.77 0.54
CA ILE A 319 16.01 -16.03 0.99
C ILE A 319 15.02 -16.00 -0.20
N GLY A 320 13.80 -16.49 0.05
CA GLY A 320 12.65 -16.25 -0.81
C GLY A 320 12.31 -14.76 -0.81
N PHE A 321 12.27 -14.14 -2.00
CA PHE A 321 12.07 -12.70 -2.12
C PHE A 321 11.49 -12.32 -3.48
N PHE A 322 10.85 -11.16 -3.56
CA PHE A 322 10.29 -10.61 -4.79
C PHE A 322 10.56 -9.11 -4.92
N ILE A 323 10.80 -8.65 -6.15
CA ILE A 323 11.10 -7.25 -6.46
C ILE A 323 10.45 -6.84 -7.78
N ALA A 324 9.79 -5.69 -7.78
CA ALA A 324 9.28 -5.03 -8.98
C ALA A 324 9.71 -3.55 -9.00
N VAL A 325 10.19 -3.10 -10.16
CA VAL A 325 10.67 -1.72 -10.34
C VAL A 325 9.74 -0.99 -11.28
N PHE A 326 8.99 -0.03 -10.74
CA PHE A 326 8.18 0.90 -11.52
C PHE A 326 9.01 2.12 -11.85
N GLN A 327 9.16 2.43 -13.13
CA GLN A 327 9.81 3.63 -13.62
C GLN A 327 8.79 4.51 -14.33
N ARG A 328 8.79 5.80 -14.00
CA ARG A 328 7.97 6.79 -14.69
C ARG A 328 8.36 6.83 -16.16
N ARG A 329 7.37 6.73 -17.03
CA ARG A 329 7.56 6.84 -18.47
C ARG A 329 8.04 8.25 -18.77
N VAL A 330 9.16 8.35 -19.47
CA VAL A 330 9.54 9.60 -20.13
C VAL A 330 8.48 9.87 -21.19
N PRO A 331 7.84 11.06 -21.23
CA PRO A 331 6.86 11.35 -22.25
C PRO A 331 7.50 11.20 -23.63
N GLN A 332 7.14 10.15 -24.36
CA GLN A 332 7.65 9.95 -25.71
C GLN A 332 7.05 11.05 -26.62
N LYS A 333 7.92 11.87 -27.21
CA LYS A 333 7.54 12.60 -28.43
C LYS A 333 7.31 11.54 -29.51
N ARG A 334 6.08 11.43 -30.02
CA ARG A 334 5.76 10.56 -31.17
C ARG A 334 6.80 10.77 -32.30
N PRO A 335 7.29 9.72 -32.95
CA PRO A 335 8.17 9.87 -34.10
C PRO A 335 7.38 10.50 -35.25
N LEU A 336 7.86 11.61 -35.78
CA LEU A 336 7.58 11.98 -37.16
C LEU A 336 8.72 11.38 -37.99
N GLU A 337 8.36 10.49 -38.91
CA GLU A 337 9.28 9.97 -39.91
C GLU A 337 10.01 11.10 -40.64
N GLY A 338 11.27 10.83 -40.98
CA GLY A 338 12.09 11.66 -41.84
C GLY A 338 13.55 11.69 -41.39
N LYS A 339 14.35 10.74 -41.92
CA LYS A 339 15.83 10.65 -41.86
C LYS A 339 16.55 11.92 -41.32
N GLN A 340 17.05 11.81 -40.08
CA GLN A 340 18.10 12.55 -39.34
C GLN A 340 18.41 14.07 -39.51
N ARG A 341 18.41 14.77 -38.34
CA ARG A 341 19.12 15.99 -37.83
C ARG A 341 18.57 17.39 -38.23
N PRO A 342 18.71 18.50 -37.43
CA PRO A 342 19.11 18.72 -36.02
C PRO A 342 18.10 19.58 -35.17
N ASN A 343 18.47 19.86 -33.91
CA ASN A 343 17.74 20.50 -32.80
C ASN A 343 16.87 21.77 -33.10
N LYS A 344 15.54 21.67 -32.93
CA LYS A 344 14.55 22.76 -33.17
C LYS A 344 14.55 23.92 -32.14
N ARG A 345 15.18 23.78 -30.96
CA ARG A 345 15.25 24.86 -29.95
C ARG A 345 16.37 25.89 -30.24
N ASN A 346 17.45 25.47 -30.90
CA ASN A 346 18.48 26.37 -31.43
C ASN A 346 18.06 27.01 -32.77
N ARG A 347 17.21 26.32 -33.56
CA ARG A 347 16.71 26.83 -34.84
C ARG A 347 15.75 28.01 -34.68
N LEU A 348 14.85 27.99 -33.70
CA LEU A 348 13.93 29.12 -33.44
C LEU A 348 14.63 30.37 -32.87
N ARG A 349 15.72 30.20 -32.11
CA ARG A 349 16.55 31.31 -31.61
C ARG A 349 17.38 31.92 -32.75
N ASN A 350 17.99 31.07 -33.58
CA ASN A 350 18.77 31.51 -34.75
C ASN A 350 17.89 32.06 -35.89
N GLU A 351 16.70 31.53 -36.14
CA GLU A 351 15.75 32.07 -37.15
C GLU A 351 15.15 33.40 -36.72
N LEU A 352 14.88 33.61 -35.42
CA LEU A 352 14.50 34.92 -34.90
C LEU A 352 15.64 35.93 -34.99
N ASP A 353 16.89 35.53 -34.74
CA ASP A 353 18.07 36.39 -34.87
C ASP A 353 18.39 36.75 -36.34
N VAL A 354 18.21 35.81 -37.29
CA VAL A 354 18.37 36.05 -38.73
C VAL A 354 17.27 36.95 -39.29
N ILE A 355 16.00 36.72 -38.91
CA ILE A 355 14.88 37.60 -39.30
C ILE A 355 15.04 39.01 -38.68
N PHE A 356 15.61 39.14 -37.48
CA PHE A 356 15.90 40.44 -36.87
C PHE A 356 17.04 41.19 -37.60
N GLN A 357 18.01 40.46 -38.15
CA GLN A 357 19.09 41.03 -38.97
C GLN A 357 18.62 41.41 -40.38
N GLU A 358 17.74 40.63 -41.02
CA GLU A 358 17.17 40.95 -42.33
C GLU A 358 16.11 42.07 -42.24
N ALA A 359 15.30 42.12 -41.18
CA ALA A 359 14.37 43.22 -40.93
C ALA A 359 15.05 44.54 -40.54
N LYS A 360 16.33 44.49 -40.14
CA LYS A 360 17.22 45.66 -40.01
C LYS A 360 17.71 46.16 -41.38
N LYS A 361 17.84 45.28 -42.37
CA LYS A 361 18.23 45.60 -43.75
C LYS A 361 17.06 46.10 -44.61
N ALA A 362 15.83 45.63 -44.39
CA ALA A 362 14.63 46.13 -45.08
C ALA A 362 13.94 47.25 -44.28
N ARG A 363 14.12 48.50 -44.73
CA ARG A 363 13.51 49.74 -44.19
C ARG A 363 11.97 49.78 -44.32
N LEU A 364 11.25 48.89 -43.64
CA LEU A 364 9.78 48.98 -43.52
C LEU A 364 9.37 49.71 -42.22
N PRO A 365 8.42 50.67 -42.26
CA PRO A 365 8.03 51.47 -41.10
C PRO A 365 7.56 50.63 -39.92
N LYS A 366 7.92 51.03 -38.68
CA LYS A 366 7.59 50.29 -37.44
C LYS A 366 6.09 50.03 -37.26
N ALA A 367 5.22 50.89 -37.81
CA ALA A 367 3.77 50.78 -37.72
C ALA A 367 3.22 49.57 -38.50
N GLU A 368 3.71 49.31 -39.71
CA GLU A 368 3.27 48.17 -40.53
C GLU A 368 3.72 46.83 -39.95
N LYS A 369 4.96 46.75 -39.44
CA LYS A 369 5.46 45.55 -38.76
C LYS A 369 4.62 45.18 -37.53
N LYS A 370 4.11 46.18 -36.80
CA LYS A 370 3.25 45.98 -35.62
C LYS A 370 1.84 45.51 -36.03
N LYS A 371 1.29 46.05 -37.12
CA LYS A 371 -0.02 45.67 -37.67
C LYS A 371 -0.03 44.22 -38.16
N LEU A 372 0.98 43.82 -38.93
CA LEU A 372 1.12 42.45 -39.45
C LEU A 372 1.33 41.42 -38.33
N LYS A 373 2.06 41.79 -37.27
CA LYS A 373 2.25 40.95 -36.07
C LYS A 373 0.94 40.76 -35.31
N PHE A 374 0.12 41.81 -35.19
CA PHE A 374 -1.17 41.73 -34.51
C PHE A 374 -2.18 40.87 -35.29
N GLU A 375 -2.23 41.00 -36.62
CA GLU A 375 -3.06 40.15 -37.49
C GLU A 375 -2.64 38.68 -37.42
N LYS A 376 -1.34 38.35 -37.46
CA LYS A 376 -0.87 36.97 -37.31
C LYS A 376 -1.23 36.37 -35.94
N ILE A 377 -1.12 37.15 -34.86
CA ILE A 377 -1.53 36.70 -33.52
C ILE A 377 -3.05 36.50 -33.44
N LYS A 378 -3.83 37.37 -34.08
CA LYS A 378 -5.30 37.25 -34.16
C LYS A 378 -5.69 35.99 -34.93
N GLN A 379 -5.06 35.71 -36.07
CA GLN A 379 -5.29 34.49 -36.86
C GLN A 379 -4.95 33.23 -36.08
N GLN A 380 -3.79 33.19 -35.40
CA GLN A 380 -3.37 32.06 -34.57
C GLN A 380 -4.30 31.82 -33.37
N ARG A 381 -4.90 32.87 -32.80
CA ARG A 381 -5.90 32.73 -31.73
C ARG A 381 -7.21 32.16 -32.26
N ILE A 382 -7.62 32.54 -33.46
CA ILE A 382 -8.82 31.99 -34.12
C ILE A 382 -8.61 30.50 -34.44
N GLU A 383 -7.46 30.13 -35.02
CA GLU A 383 -7.12 28.74 -35.31
C GLU A 383 -7.00 27.88 -34.05
N LYS A 384 -6.36 28.40 -32.98
CA LYS A 384 -6.32 27.71 -31.67
C LYS A 384 -7.71 27.49 -31.09
N ARG A 385 -8.62 28.46 -31.21
CA ARG A 385 -10.02 28.32 -30.76
C ARG A 385 -10.79 27.30 -31.60
N LYS A 386 -10.56 27.26 -32.92
CA LYS A 386 -11.15 26.26 -33.83
C LYS A 386 -10.65 24.85 -33.49
N ALA A 387 -9.35 24.67 -33.34
CA ALA A 387 -8.73 23.42 -32.96
C ALA A 387 -9.13 22.96 -31.54
N TYR A 388 -9.34 23.90 -30.60
CA TYR A 388 -9.87 23.58 -29.27
C TYR A 388 -11.32 23.08 -29.37
N ARG A 389 -12.18 23.76 -30.15
CA ARG A 389 -13.57 23.32 -30.37
C ARG A 389 -13.64 21.95 -31.05
N GLU A 390 -12.81 21.69 -32.04
CA GLU A 390 -12.71 20.37 -32.69
C GLU A 390 -12.21 19.30 -31.72
N ARG A 391 -11.17 19.58 -30.93
CA ARG A 391 -10.72 18.66 -29.86
C ARG A 391 -11.77 18.41 -28.79
N THR A 392 -12.64 19.38 -28.52
CA THR A 392 -13.73 19.21 -27.54
C THR A 392 -14.86 18.37 -28.13
N LYS A 393 -15.17 18.54 -29.42
CA LYS A 393 -16.12 17.67 -30.15
C LYS A 393 -15.58 16.24 -30.26
N GLU A 394 -14.30 16.09 -30.54
CA GLU A 394 -13.60 14.80 -30.61
C GLU A 394 -13.53 14.12 -29.24
N ARG A 395 -13.22 14.87 -28.17
CA ARG A 395 -13.31 14.35 -26.80
C ARG A 395 -14.72 13.93 -26.42
N LYS A 396 -15.76 14.60 -26.93
CA LYS A 396 -17.16 14.21 -26.71
C LYS A 396 -17.54 12.96 -27.51
N ARG A 397 -17.04 12.80 -28.76
CA ARG A 397 -17.18 11.57 -29.55
C ARG A 397 -16.45 10.39 -28.93
N ILE A 398 -15.19 10.56 -28.55
CA ILE A 398 -14.39 9.55 -27.84
C ILE A 398 -15.01 9.22 -26.48
N LYS A 399 -15.65 10.20 -25.80
CA LYS A 399 -16.41 9.93 -24.57
C LYS A 399 -17.68 9.12 -24.86
N GLN A 400 -18.41 9.41 -25.93
CA GLN A 400 -19.57 8.60 -26.36
C GLN A 400 -19.18 7.17 -26.80
N GLU A 401 -18.07 7.02 -27.54
CA GLU A 401 -17.53 5.71 -27.97
C GLU A 401 -16.92 4.92 -26.79
N ASN A 402 -16.26 5.60 -25.85
CA ASN A 402 -15.81 4.97 -24.60
C ASN A 402 -16.98 4.64 -23.67
N ASP A 403 -18.06 5.42 -23.66
CA ASP A 403 -19.27 5.10 -22.89
C ASP A 403 -19.94 3.83 -23.49
N GLU A 404 -19.96 3.66 -24.82
CA GLU A 404 -20.41 2.42 -25.51
C GLU A 404 -19.49 1.20 -25.28
N GLN A 405 -18.16 1.37 -25.25
CA GLN A 405 -17.24 0.26 -24.93
C GLN A 405 -17.19 -0.09 -23.43
N VAL A 406 -17.34 0.89 -22.53
CA VAL A 406 -17.48 0.68 -21.09
C VAL A 406 -18.79 -0.03 -20.76
N LEU A 407 -19.87 0.22 -21.52
CA LEU A 407 -21.11 -0.56 -21.45
C LEU A 407 -20.89 -2.06 -21.76
N SER A 408 -19.96 -2.41 -22.65
CA SER A 408 -19.65 -3.82 -23.01
C SER A 408 -18.74 -4.56 -22.04
N ARG A 409 -18.03 -3.85 -21.13
CA ARG A 409 -17.21 -4.46 -20.06
C ARG A 409 -17.87 -4.37 -18.68
N LYS A 410 -18.78 -3.40 -18.48
CA LYS A 410 -19.76 -3.41 -17.37
C LYS A 410 -20.83 -4.49 -17.50
N SER A 411 -20.94 -5.17 -18.63
CA SER A 411 -21.88 -6.30 -18.76
C SER A 411 -21.41 -7.57 -18.02
N ILE A 412 -20.13 -7.64 -17.59
CA ILE A 412 -19.58 -8.80 -16.85
C ILE A 412 -19.51 -8.55 -15.34
N LEU A 413 -19.50 -7.28 -14.89
CA LEU A 413 -19.83 -6.90 -13.52
C LEU A 413 -21.28 -6.41 -13.54
N LYS A 414 -22.26 -7.30 -13.30
CA LYS A 414 -23.67 -6.90 -13.10
C LYS A 414 -23.71 -5.53 -12.43
N ALA A 415 -24.27 -4.52 -13.12
CA ALA A 415 -24.42 -3.18 -12.59
C ALA A 415 -25.01 -3.30 -11.18
N SER A 416 -24.19 -3.11 -10.14
CA SER A 416 -24.65 -3.26 -8.77
C SER A 416 -25.61 -2.11 -8.50
N VAL A 417 -26.89 -2.45 -8.46
CA VAL A 417 -28.01 -1.55 -8.19
C VAL A 417 -27.64 -0.69 -6.98
N LYS A 418 -27.82 0.63 -7.07
CA LYS A 418 -27.60 1.49 -5.88
C LYS A 418 -28.56 1.06 -4.78
N MET A 419 -28.19 1.21 -3.51
CA MET A 419 -29.06 0.80 -2.41
C MET A 419 -30.46 1.42 -2.54
N ILE A 420 -30.55 2.72 -2.84
CA ILE A 420 -31.83 3.41 -3.05
C ILE A 420 -32.68 2.82 -4.20
N ASP A 421 -32.02 2.29 -5.24
CA ASP A 421 -32.66 1.70 -6.42
C ASP A 421 -32.95 0.20 -6.23
N SER A 422 -32.50 -0.41 -5.12
CA SER A 422 -32.69 -1.83 -4.84
C SER A 422 -34.16 -2.18 -4.64
N GLU A 423 -34.57 -3.35 -5.12
CA GLU A 423 -35.89 -3.93 -4.86
C GLU A 423 -36.08 -4.34 -3.39
N CYS A 424 -35.00 -4.48 -2.62
CA CYS A 424 -35.07 -4.74 -1.19
C CYS A 424 -35.18 -3.41 -0.43
N LYS A 425 -36.36 -3.12 0.14
CA LYS A 425 -36.56 -1.88 0.92
C LYS A 425 -36.41 -2.06 2.43
N THR A 426 -36.09 -3.26 2.90
CA THR A 426 -35.73 -3.51 4.30
C THR A 426 -34.57 -2.62 4.72
N VAL A 427 -34.71 -1.98 5.88
CA VAL A 427 -33.76 -0.98 6.37
C VAL A 427 -32.87 -1.59 7.45
N PHE A 428 -31.57 -1.47 7.27
CA PHE A 428 -30.57 -1.87 8.26
C PHE A 428 -29.96 -0.61 8.82
N VAL A 429 -30.08 -0.45 10.14
CA VAL A 429 -29.57 0.70 10.87
C VAL A 429 -28.42 0.24 11.76
N ILE A 430 -27.30 0.97 11.72
CA ILE A 430 -26.27 0.84 12.76
C ILE A 430 -26.41 2.04 13.71
N ASP A 431 -26.73 1.72 14.95
CA ASP A 431 -26.90 2.69 16.02
C ASP A 431 -25.54 3.02 16.63
N CYS A 432 -24.93 4.14 16.20
CA CYS A 432 -23.61 4.57 16.65
C CYS A 432 -23.65 5.54 17.85
N SER A 433 -24.75 5.57 18.60
CA SER A 433 -24.97 6.50 19.72
C SER A 433 -24.14 6.16 20.99
N PHE A 434 -23.13 5.29 20.86
CA PHE A 434 -22.37 4.71 21.99
C PHE A 434 -20.90 5.12 22.03
N ASN A 435 -20.53 6.21 21.34
CA ASN A 435 -19.15 6.70 21.30
C ASN A 435 -18.55 6.86 22.71
N ASP A 436 -19.31 7.42 23.65
CA ASP A 436 -18.88 7.67 25.04
C ASP A 436 -18.60 6.37 25.83
N LEU A 437 -19.02 5.22 25.31
CA LEU A 437 -18.77 3.89 25.89
C LEU A 437 -17.61 3.15 25.22
N MET A 438 -16.92 3.79 24.27
CA MET A 438 -15.86 3.17 23.48
C MET A 438 -14.58 4.00 23.52
N SER A 439 -13.45 3.31 23.68
CA SER A 439 -12.15 3.93 23.48
C SER A 439 -11.99 4.37 22.02
N THR A 440 -11.11 5.33 21.74
CA THR A 440 -10.75 5.73 20.35
C THR A 440 -10.32 4.54 19.50
N LYS A 441 -9.67 3.54 20.10
CA LYS A 441 -9.28 2.29 19.41
C LYS A 441 -10.50 1.46 19.00
N ASP A 442 -11.52 1.40 19.84
CA ASP A 442 -12.76 0.68 19.54
C ASP A 442 -13.63 1.44 18.52
N ILE A 443 -13.65 2.78 18.58
CA ILE A 443 -14.25 3.62 17.53
C ILE A 443 -13.57 3.36 16.16
N CYS A 444 -12.25 3.20 16.12
CA CYS A 444 -11.55 2.81 14.89
C CYS A 444 -11.91 1.40 14.41
N LYS A 445 -12.16 0.45 15.32
CA LYS A 445 -12.67 -0.88 14.95
C LYS A 445 -14.08 -0.77 14.40
N LEU A 446 -14.91 0.11 14.96
CA LEU A 446 -16.29 0.33 14.52
C LEU A 446 -16.32 0.87 13.08
N SER A 447 -15.52 1.90 12.78
CA SER A 447 -15.43 2.44 11.40
C SER A 447 -14.99 1.37 10.40
N ASN A 448 -14.04 0.51 10.76
CA ASN A 448 -13.61 -0.61 9.92
C ASN A 448 -14.73 -1.65 9.71
N GLN A 449 -15.53 -1.95 10.75
CA GLN A 449 -16.69 -2.83 10.62
C GLN A 449 -17.77 -2.23 9.73
N LEU A 450 -18.02 -0.92 9.81
CA LEU A 450 -18.95 -0.20 8.92
C LEU A 450 -18.49 -0.26 7.44
N CYS A 451 -17.19 -0.06 7.19
CA CYS A 451 -16.60 -0.23 5.85
C CYS A 451 -16.84 -1.64 5.29
N ALA A 452 -16.65 -2.67 6.12
CA ALA A 452 -16.88 -4.05 5.72
C ALA A 452 -18.37 -4.30 5.40
N CYS A 453 -19.29 -3.82 6.25
CA CYS A 453 -20.75 -3.92 6.01
C CYS A 453 -21.14 -3.27 4.68
N TYR A 454 -20.62 -2.08 4.39
CA TYR A 454 -20.85 -1.38 3.13
C TYR A 454 -20.39 -2.23 1.92
N GLY A 455 -19.15 -2.72 1.98
CA GLY A 455 -18.58 -3.55 0.90
C GLY A 455 -19.31 -4.88 0.71
N ILE A 456 -19.86 -5.48 1.77
CA ILE A 456 -20.73 -6.66 1.71
C ILE A 456 -22.05 -6.30 1.01
N ASN A 457 -22.72 -5.24 1.45
CA ASN A 457 -24.02 -4.86 0.90
C ASN A 457 -23.96 -4.53 -0.61
N ARG A 458 -22.92 -3.82 -1.06
CA ARG A 458 -22.70 -3.51 -2.50
C ARG A 458 -22.53 -4.74 -3.38
N ARG A 459 -22.16 -5.89 -2.81
CA ARG A 459 -21.96 -7.16 -3.53
C ARG A 459 -23.21 -8.04 -3.55
N LEU A 460 -24.24 -7.71 -2.77
CA LEU A 460 -25.51 -8.43 -2.80
C LEU A 460 -26.24 -8.17 -4.12
N ALA A 461 -26.96 -9.18 -4.60
CA ALA A 461 -27.80 -9.04 -5.79
C ALA A 461 -28.94 -8.02 -5.57
N ARG A 462 -29.44 -7.92 -4.33
CA ARG A 462 -30.47 -6.98 -3.89
C ARG A 462 -30.01 -6.26 -2.61
N PRO A 463 -29.16 -5.23 -2.70
CA PRO A 463 -28.65 -4.54 -1.51
C PRO A 463 -29.77 -4.04 -0.60
N VAL A 464 -29.59 -4.10 0.72
CA VAL A 464 -30.56 -3.53 1.68
C VAL A 464 -30.40 -2.01 1.78
N GLN A 465 -31.39 -1.31 2.32
CA GLN A 465 -31.25 0.12 2.62
C GLN A 465 -30.35 0.28 3.85
N PHE A 466 -29.14 0.81 3.68
CA PHE A 466 -28.15 0.90 4.76
C PHE A 466 -28.07 2.31 5.34
N VAL A 467 -28.35 2.43 6.65
CA VAL A 467 -28.40 3.69 7.39
C VAL A 467 -27.47 3.61 8.60
N ILE A 468 -26.71 4.68 8.85
CA ILE A 468 -25.84 4.83 10.03
C ILE A 468 -26.33 6.06 10.79
N THR A 469 -26.71 5.88 12.06
CA THR A 469 -27.37 6.91 12.89
C THR A 469 -26.55 7.23 14.14
N GLY A 470 -26.89 8.29 14.86
CA GLY A 470 -26.20 8.67 16.09
C GLY A 470 -24.82 9.29 15.86
N LEU A 471 -24.62 9.93 14.70
CA LEU A 471 -23.37 10.64 14.36
C LEU A 471 -23.36 12.11 14.86
N GLY A 472 -24.21 12.45 15.83
CA GLY A 472 -24.30 13.76 16.49
C GLY A 472 -23.12 14.06 17.42
N ARG A 473 -23.08 15.26 18.02
CA ARG A 473 -21.94 15.72 18.84
C ARG A 473 -21.71 14.84 20.07
N ASP A 474 -20.45 14.54 20.38
CA ASP A 474 -20.06 13.83 21.60
C ASP A 474 -20.35 14.75 22.81
N SER A 475 -21.26 14.34 23.69
CA SER A 475 -21.59 15.07 24.91
C SER A 475 -20.82 14.48 26.09
N HIS A 476 -19.50 14.70 26.16
CA HIS A 476 -18.71 14.90 27.38
C HIS A 476 -17.19 14.69 27.12
N GLN A 477 -16.41 15.66 27.59
CA GLN A 477 -14.95 15.66 27.89
C GLN A 477 -14.07 14.63 27.16
N LEU A 478 -13.47 15.08 26.05
CA LEU A 478 -12.32 14.41 25.44
C LEU A 478 -11.11 14.51 26.38
N ASP A 479 -10.47 13.37 26.64
CA ASP A 479 -9.16 13.27 27.29
C ASP A 479 -8.12 14.18 26.60
N GLU A 480 -7.28 14.85 27.39
CA GLU A 480 -6.36 15.93 26.97
C GLU A 480 -5.26 15.56 25.94
N GLU A 481 -5.22 14.34 25.41
CA GLU A 481 -4.12 13.84 24.56
C GLU A 481 -4.17 14.27 23.08
N PHE A 482 -5.16 15.07 22.64
CA PHE A 482 -5.29 15.47 21.22
C PHE A 482 -5.48 16.98 21.01
N LYS A 483 -4.61 17.81 21.59
CA LYS A 483 -4.43 19.21 21.14
C LYS A 483 -3.18 19.34 20.28
N GLY A 484 -3.36 19.24 18.97
CA GLY A 484 -2.25 19.38 18.02
C GLY A 484 -2.64 19.31 16.55
N GLY A 485 -3.73 19.97 16.14
CA GLY A 485 -4.11 20.12 14.74
C GLY A 485 -5.21 21.17 14.57
N PRO A 486 -5.31 21.85 13.41
CA PRO A 486 -6.27 22.94 13.22
C PRO A 486 -7.68 22.35 12.98
N LEU A 487 -8.39 22.06 14.07
CA LEU A 487 -9.76 21.53 14.05
C LEU A 487 -10.59 22.21 15.14
N ASP A 488 -10.71 23.54 15.03
CA ASP A 488 -11.79 24.27 15.68
C ASP A 488 -13.09 23.97 14.92
N ASN A 489 -13.73 22.85 15.29
CA ASN A 489 -15.18 22.63 15.32
C ASN A 489 -15.41 21.17 15.75
N ALA A 490 -16.01 20.97 16.93
CA ALA A 490 -16.23 19.66 17.55
C ALA A 490 -17.20 18.78 16.71
N GLU A 491 -16.64 18.02 15.77
CA GLU A 491 -17.32 16.96 15.03
C GLU A 491 -17.04 15.59 15.67
N ASN A 492 -18.06 14.73 15.71
CA ASN A 492 -18.05 13.37 16.24
C ASN A 492 -16.83 12.56 15.72
N VAL A 493 -16.08 11.92 16.63
CA VAL A 493 -14.84 11.19 16.30
C VAL A 493 -15.09 10.07 15.27
N LEU A 494 -16.22 9.37 15.35
CA LEU A 494 -16.60 8.34 14.38
C LEU A 494 -16.90 8.96 13.01
N MET A 495 -17.60 10.10 12.96
CA MET A 495 -17.88 10.80 11.70
C MET A 495 -16.59 11.20 10.98
N GLN A 496 -15.60 11.74 11.71
CA GLN A 496 -14.29 12.05 11.15
C GLN A 496 -13.60 10.81 10.58
N ARG A 497 -13.70 9.66 11.26
CA ARG A 497 -13.16 8.38 10.76
C ARG A 497 -13.88 7.88 9.52
N LEU A 498 -15.20 8.05 9.44
CA LEU A 498 -15.98 7.68 8.27
C LEU A 498 -15.60 8.54 7.05
N ILE A 499 -15.38 9.85 7.24
CA ILE A 499 -14.87 10.74 6.19
C ILE A 499 -13.48 10.28 5.70
N GLN A 500 -12.57 9.89 6.60
CA GLN A 500 -11.28 9.30 6.23
C GLN A 500 -11.40 8.00 5.41
N CYS A 501 -12.52 7.28 5.55
CA CYS A 501 -12.85 6.10 4.76
C CYS A 501 -13.64 6.40 3.48
N ASP A 502 -13.75 7.68 3.09
CA ASP A 502 -14.49 8.14 1.91
C ASP A 502 -16.00 7.81 1.98
N ALA A 503 -16.56 7.72 3.20
CA ALA A 503 -17.97 7.36 3.42
C ALA A 503 -18.95 8.38 2.84
N GLU A 504 -18.51 9.62 2.60
CA GLU A 504 -19.28 10.66 1.92
C GLU A 504 -19.65 10.29 0.47
N ASN A 505 -18.88 9.39 -0.16
CA ASN A 505 -19.11 8.90 -1.52
C ASN A 505 -19.82 7.54 -1.56
N TRP A 506 -20.21 6.98 -0.41
CA TRP A 506 -20.94 5.72 -0.34
C TRP A 506 -22.43 5.94 -0.64
N ASP A 507 -23.10 4.95 -1.25
CA ASP A 507 -24.56 4.97 -1.42
C ASP A 507 -25.31 4.54 -0.14
N VAL A 508 -24.86 5.03 1.03
CA VAL A 508 -25.47 4.81 2.35
C VAL A 508 -26.06 6.11 2.90
N THR A 509 -26.98 6.01 3.86
CA THR A 509 -27.54 7.19 4.53
C THR A 509 -26.82 7.44 5.86
N LEU A 510 -26.06 8.52 5.97
CA LEU A 510 -25.44 8.96 7.23
C LEU A 510 -26.35 9.98 7.94
N LYS A 511 -26.63 9.77 9.23
CA LYS A 511 -27.54 10.60 10.04
C LYS A 511 -26.94 10.95 11.40
N GLN A 512 -27.10 12.21 11.79
CA GLN A 512 -26.68 12.67 13.12
C GLN A 512 -27.71 12.30 14.18
N GLU A 513 -28.97 12.29 13.79
CA GLU A 513 -30.15 12.00 14.60
C GLU A 513 -30.16 10.54 15.08
N HIS A 514 -30.83 10.30 16.20
CA HIS A 514 -31.07 8.95 16.69
C HIS A 514 -32.09 8.23 15.80
N PHE A 515 -31.97 6.91 15.64
CA PHE A 515 -32.85 6.15 14.73
C PHE A 515 -34.34 6.21 15.12
N LEU A 516 -34.65 6.44 16.40
CA LEU A 516 -36.02 6.66 16.91
C LEU A 516 -36.68 7.94 16.37
N GLU A 517 -35.89 8.91 15.92
CA GLU A 517 -36.39 10.14 15.29
C GLU A 517 -36.69 9.93 13.80
N LEU A 518 -36.10 8.89 13.20
CA LEU A 518 -36.15 8.64 11.76
C LEU A 518 -37.18 7.58 11.37
N PHE A 519 -37.49 6.64 12.27
CA PHE A 519 -38.32 5.48 11.97
C PHE A 519 -39.43 5.27 13.04
N PRO A 520 -40.66 4.92 12.62
CA PRO A 520 -41.74 4.56 13.54
C PRO A 520 -41.39 3.35 14.41
N LYS A 521 -41.70 3.41 15.72
CA LYS A 521 -41.33 2.37 16.70
C LYS A 521 -41.88 0.98 16.38
N ASP A 522 -43.07 0.90 15.79
CA ASP A 522 -43.76 -0.34 15.44
C ASP A 522 -43.05 -1.17 14.36
N ARG A 523 -42.24 -0.50 13.52
CA ARG A 523 -41.40 -1.09 12.45
C ARG A 523 -40.00 -1.50 12.91
N ILE A 524 -39.58 -1.07 14.09
CA ILE A 524 -38.20 -1.28 14.57
C ILE A 524 -38.08 -2.62 15.28
N VAL A 525 -37.10 -3.41 14.85
CA VAL A 525 -36.64 -4.61 15.53
C VAL A 525 -35.17 -4.42 15.91
N TYR A 526 -34.89 -4.28 17.20
CA TYR A 526 -33.52 -4.13 17.70
C TYR A 526 -32.88 -5.51 17.91
N LEU A 527 -31.77 -5.77 17.21
CA LEU A 527 -31.08 -7.05 17.29
C LEU A 527 -30.19 -7.12 18.52
N SER A 528 -30.37 -8.17 19.30
CA SER A 528 -29.65 -8.39 20.55
C SER A 528 -29.46 -9.88 20.80
N ALA A 529 -28.30 -10.29 21.29
CA ALA A 529 -28.05 -11.70 21.62
C ALA A 529 -28.88 -12.16 22.84
N GLU A 530 -29.27 -11.21 23.69
CA GLU A 530 -30.07 -11.41 24.91
C GLU A 530 -31.59 -11.43 24.67
N ALA A 531 -32.07 -11.15 23.47
CA ALA A 531 -33.51 -11.14 23.18
C ALA A 531 -34.15 -12.53 23.35
N GLU A 532 -35.39 -12.57 23.84
CA GLU A 532 -36.14 -13.84 24.00
C GLU A 532 -36.62 -14.40 22.66
N GLN A 533 -37.07 -13.52 21.77
CA GLN A 533 -37.64 -13.93 20.47
C GLN A 533 -36.53 -14.17 19.44
N GLU A 534 -36.58 -15.32 18.77
CA GLU A 534 -35.70 -15.60 17.63
C GLU A 534 -36.31 -15.04 16.34
N LEU A 535 -35.46 -14.54 15.43
CA LEU A 535 -35.88 -14.14 14.09
C LEU A 535 -36.55 -15.32 13.36
N PRO A 536 -37.57 -15.08 12.52
CA PRO A 536 -38.22 -16.13 11.74
C PRO A 536 -37.29 -16.70 10.66
N ASP A 537 -37.65 -17.84 10.08
CA ASP A 537 -36.87 -18.47 9.00
C ASP A 537 -36.90 -17.65 7.71
N GLU A 538 -38.04 -17.00 7.45
CA GLU A 538 -38.22 -16.07 6.35
C GLU A 538 -38.53 -14.69 6.92
N ILE A 539 -37.73 -13.69 6.53
CA ILE A 539 -37.98 -12.31 6.87
C ILE A 539 -38.61 -11.65 5.64
N PRO A 540 -39.90 -11.24 5.69
CA PRO A 540 -40.57 -10.65 4.55
C PRO A 540 -39.86 -9.35 4.14
N SER A 541 -39.49 -9.25 2.87
CA SER A 541 -39.00 -8.00 2.30
C SER A 541 -40.17 -7.24 1.69
N SER A 542 -40.49 -6.06 2.22
CA SER A 542 -41.43 -5.15 1.57
C SER A 542 -40.74 -4.47 0.38
N SER A 543 -41.46 -4.28 -0.71
CA SER A 543 -41.02 -3.45 -1.84
C SER A 543 -41.29 -1.95 -1.62
N ASP A 544 -42.02 -1.60 -0.55
CA ASP A 544 -42.30 -0.23 -0.14
C ASP A 544 -41.51 0.13 1.12
N GLN A 545 -40.65 1.14 1.00
CA GLN A 545 -39.79 1.60 2.08
C GLN A 545 -40.56 2.20 3.26
N THR A 546 -41.80 2.64 3.06
CA THR A 546 -42.64 3.21 4.13
C THR A 546 -43.22 2.14 5.06
N THR A 547 -43.27 0.89 4.61
CA THR A 547 -43.82 -0.26 5.36
C THR A 547 -42.77 -1.31 5.70
N ALA A 548 -41.56 -1.24 5.13
CA ALA A 548 -40.50 -2.20 5.37
C ALA A 548 -40.01 -2.23 6.82
N ASP A 549 -39.64 -3.41 7.32
CA ASP A 549 -39.04 -3.55 8.66
C ASP A 549 -37.69 -2.84 8.75
N VAL A 550 -37.40 -2.34 9.96
CA VAL A 550 -36.18 -1.63 10.31
C VAL A 550 -35.41 -2.46 11.34
N PHE A 551 -34.32 -3.09 10.90
CA PHE A 551 -33.45 -3.86 11.78
C PHE A 551 -32.32 -2.98 12.29
N VAL A 552 -32.26 -2.79 13.61
CA VAL A 552 -31.25 -1.98 14.27
C VAL A 552 -30.18 -2.87 14.89
N ILE A 553 -28.91 -2.60 14.59
CA ILE A 553 -27.74 -3.26 15.16
C ILE A 553 -26.99 -2.23 16.00
N GLY A 554 -26.72 -2.56 17.27
CA GLY A 554 -25.91 -1.69 18.12
C GLY A 554 -24.48 -1.54 17.60
N GLY A 555 -24.03 -0.30 17.40
CA GLY A 555 -22.68 0.07 16.98
C GLY A 555 -21.65 -0.09 18.10
N LEU A 556 -21.70 -1.19 18.86
CA LEU A 556 -20.80 -1.46 19.98
C LEU A 556 -19.96 -2.71 19.67
N ILE A 557 -18.63 -2.61 19.79
CA ILE A 557 -17.72 -3.71 19.44
C ILE A 557 -17.96 -4.94 20.32
N ASP A 558 -17.92 -6.15 19.75
CA ASP A 558 -18.30 -7.42 20.41
C ASP A 558 -17.44 -7.82 21.62
N HIS A 559 -16.25 -7.22 21.76
CA HIS A 559 -15.36 -7.38 22.91
C HIS A 559 -15.60 -6.33 24.02
N ASN A 560 -16.71 -5.60 24.00
CA ASN A 560 -17.01 -4.56 24.99
C ASN A 560 -17.25 -5.11 26.42
N HIS A 561 -17.16 -4.20 27.39
CA HIS A 561 -17.43 -4.47 28.80
C HIS A 561 -18.90 -4.23 29.21
N HIS A 562 -19.75 -3.73 28.31
CA HIS A 562 -21.13 -3.31 28.57
C HIS A 562 -22.16 -4.37 28.12
N LYS A 563 -22.11 -5.55 28.76
CA LYS A 563 -23.03 -6.66 28.44
C LYS A 563 -24.50 -6.24 28.59
N GLY A 564 -25.34 -6.61 27.62
CA GLY A 564 -26.77 -6.32 27.63
C GLY A 564 -27.15 -4.83 27.56
N HIS A 565 -26.19 -3.91 27.35
CA HIS A 565 -26.49 -2.47 27.37
C HIS A 565 -27.47 -2.06 26.28
N CYS A 566 -27.19 -2.43 25.02
CA CYS A 566 -28.08 -2.15 23.89
C CYS A 566 -29.45 -2.83 24.06
N HIS A 567 -29.48 -4.06 24.60
CA HIS A 567 -30.72 -4.78 24.87
C HIS A 567 -31.62 -4.04 25.86
N ARG A 568 -31.04 -3.63 27.00
CA ARG A 568 -31.74 -2.88 28.03
C ARG A 568 -32.30 -1.57 27.49
N LEU A 569 -31.51 -0.80 26.74
CA LEU A 569 -31.97 0.45 26.13
C LEU A 569 -33.11 0.23 25.12
N ALA A 570 -33.06 -0.86 24.35
CA ALA A 570 -34.14 -1.21 23.43
C ALA A 570 -35.45 -1.52 24.18
N LEU A 571 -35.38 -2.29 25.28
CA LEU A 571 -36.54 -2.59 26.13
C LEU A 571 -37.10 -1.33 26.81
N GLU A 572 -36.23 -0.49 27.39
CA GLU A 572 -36.60 0.80 28.00
C GLU A 572 -37.29 1.73 26.99
N SER A 573 -36.88 1.65 25.72
CA SER A 573 -37.48 2.42 24.62
C SER A 573 -38.80 1.81 24.09
N GLY A 574 -39.22 0.65 24.59
CA GLY A 574 -40.42 -0.07 24.18
C GLY A 574 -40.32 -0.73 22.80
N LEU A 575 -39.10 -1.10 22.37
CA LEU A 575 -38.86 -1.69 21.05
C LEU A 575 -39.03 -3.20 21.05
N LYS A 576 -39.44 -3.75 19.89
CA LYS A 576 -39.33 -5.19 19.64
C LYS A 576 -37.85 -5.56 19.60
N THR A 577 -37.48 -6.67 20.22
CA THR A 577 -36.11 -7.19 20.18
C THR A 577 -36.10 -8.60 19.63
N ALA A 578 -35.06 -8.95 18.87
CA ALA A 578 -34.90 -10.29 18.32
C ALA A 578 -33.44 -10.74 18.32
N ARG A 579 -33.22 -12.05 18.40
CA ARG A 579 -31.91 -12.70 18.28
C ARG A 579 -31.87 -13.65 17.09
N PHE A 580 -30.68 -14.09 16.70
CA PHE A 580 -30.53 -15.09 15.66
C PHE A 580 -31.03 -16.47 16.14
N PRO A 581 -31.55 -17.32 15.22
CA PRO A 581 -32.26 -18.55 15.58
C PRO A 581 -31.33 -19.72 15.93
N PHE A 582 -30.29 -19.47 16.73
CA PHE A 582 -29.28 -20.48 17.07
C PHE A 582 -29.89 -21.71 17.75
N ASP A 583 -30.90 -21.52 18.61
CA ASP A 583 -31.48 -22.64 19.36
C ASP A 583 -32.44 -23.43 18.45
N ARG A 584 -33.28 -22.76 17.64
CA ARG A 584 -34.19 -23.43 16.69
C ARG A 584 -33.45 -24.25 15.64
N ILE A 585 -32.36 -23.73 15.06
CA ILE A 585 -31.62 -24.44 14.01
C ILE A 585 -30.50 -25.35 14.56
N LYS A 586 -30.36 -25.43 15.90
CA LYS A 586 -29.32 -26.20 16.59
C LYS A 586 -27.90 -25.84 16.12
N PHE A 587 -27.61 -24.55 16.06
CA PHE A 587 -26.29 -24.03 15.71
C PHE A 587 -25.48 -23.72 16.97
N ASP A 588 -24.52 -24.59 17.29
CA ASP A 588 -23.72 -24.48 18.50
C ASP A 588 -22.63 -23.40 18.38
N ILE A 589 -22.71 -22.39 19.23
CA ILE A 589 -21.70 -21.34 19.35
C ILE A 589 -20.85 -21.56 20.59
N ALA A 590 -19.54 -21.62 20.40
CA ALA A 590 -18.57 -21.65 21.47
C ALA A 590 -18.49 -20.29 22.19
N GLY A 591 -18.76 -20.30 23.50
CA GLY A 591 -18.64 -19.12 24.37
C GLY A 591 -19.88 -18.21 24.33
N ARG A 592 -19.67 -16.89 24.21
CA ARG A 592 -20.79 -15.92 24.21
C ARG A 592 -21.46 -15.87 22.83
N LYS A 593 -22.79 -15.85 22.81
CA LYS A 593 -23.62 -15.67 21.60
C LYS A 593 -23.54 -14.26 20.96
N VAL A 594 -22.67 -13.39 21.46
CA VAL A 594 -22.45 -12.04 20.91
C VAL A 594 -21.55 -12.12 19.67
N LEU A 595 -22.00 -11.52 18.58
CA LEU A 595 -21.33 -11.47 17.28
C LEU A 595 -20.84 -10.04 16.96
N SER A 596 -19.86 -9.92 16.06
CA SER A 596 -19.45 -8.62 15.53
C SER A 596 -20.53 -8.05 14.61
N ILE A 597 -20.54 -6.73 14.43
CA ILE A 597 -21.50 -6.01 13.60
C ILE A 597 -21.48 -6.57 12.17
N VAL A 598 -20.29 -6.87 11.65
CA VAL A 598 -20.11 -7.45 10.31
C VAL A 598 -20.82 -8.79 10.18
N HIS A 599 -20.66 -9.71 11.14
CA HIS A 599 -21.30 -11.02 11.07
C HIS A 599 -22.81 -10.93 11.22
N VAL A 600 -23.32 -10.03 12.08
CA VAL A 600 -24.77 -9.79 12.22
C VAL A 600 -25.33 -9.22 10.92
N PHE A 601 -24.68 -8.17 10.38
CA PHE A 601 -25.10 -7.52 9.14
C PHE A 601 -25.11 -8.49 7.96
N GLU A 602 -24.01 -9.22 7.73
CA GLU A 602 -23.89 -10.13 6.60
C GLU A 602 -24.89 -11.28 6.69
N SER A 603 -25.04 -11.87 7.88
CA SER A 603 -25.96 -12.99 8.05
C SER A 603 -27.40 -12.58 7.80
N LEU A 604 -27.81 -11.46 8.40
CA LEU A 604 -29.16 -10.95 8.22
C LEU A 604 -29.41 -10.52 6.78
N ALA A 605 -28.45 -9.84 6.14
CA ALA A 605 -28.64 -9.35 4.77
C ALA A 605 -28.79 -10.52 3.77
N ARG A 606 -28.04 -11.61 3.94
CA ARG A 606 -28.18 -12.80 3.08
C ARG A 606 -29.52 -13.51 3.24
N VAL A 607 -30.04 -13.59 4.47
CA VAL A 607 -31.36 -14.17 4.75
C VAL A 607 -32.49 -13.26 4.25
N VAL A 608 -32.46 -11.97 4.57
CA VAL A 608 -33.48 -10.98 4.15
C VAL A 608 -33.60 -10.87 2.63
N THR A 609 -32.47 -10.98 1.92
CA THR A 609 -32.45 -10.94 0.45
C THR A 609 -32.83 -12.28 -0.19
N ASN A 610 -33.28 -13.24 0.62
CA ASN A 610 -33.79 -14.57 0.26
C ASN A 610 -32.78 -15.41 -0.53
N THR A 611 -31.48 -15.21 -0.25
CA THR A 611 -30.41 -15.90 -0.96
C THR A 611 -30.07 -17.25 -0.33
N GLU A 612 -30.22 -17.40 0.98
CA GLU A 612 -29.73 -18.55 1.73
C GLU A 612 -30.51 -18.74 3.06
N LYS A 613 -30.62 -19.99 3.53
CA LYS A 613 -31.22 -20.32 4.84
C LYS A 613 -30.24 -20.03 5.99
N TRP A 614 -30.77 -19.82 7.20
CA TRP A 614 -29.98 -19.48 8.39
C TRP A 614 -28.82 -20.44 8.68
N ASP A 615 -29.04 -21.74 8.56
CA ASP A 615 -28.03 -22.78 8.78
C ASP A 615 -26.84 -22.64 7.84
N LEU A 616 -27.09 -22.43 6.55
CA LEU A 616 -26.05 -22.24 5.54
C LEU A 616 -25.30 -20.93 5.76
N VAL A 617 -26.04 -19.85 5.99
CA VAL A 617 -25.46 -18.51 6.19
C VAL A 617 -24.56 -18.48 7.41
N LEU A 618 -25.04 -18.99 8.55
CA LEU A 618 -24.27 -18.94 9.79
C LEU A 618 -23.01 -19.83 9.72
N ASN A 619 -23.07 -20.98 9.05
CA ASN A 619 -21.87 -21.79 8.79
C ASN A 619 -20.82 -21.08 7.92
N GLN A 620 -21.24 -20.23 6.98
CA GLN A 620 -20.34 -19.49 6.09
C GLN A 620 -19.80 -18.20 6.73
N VAL A 621 -20.63 -17.49 7.49
CA VAL A 621 -20.32 -16.15 8.00
C VAL A 621 -19.67 -16.20 9.39
N ILE A 622 -20.06 -17.12 10.26
CA ILE A 622 -19.52 -17.19 11.62
C ILE A 622 -18.12 -17.82 11.59
N PRO A 623 -17.10 -17.19 12.23
CA PRO A 623 -15.74 -17.73 12.23
C PRO A 623 -15.70 -19.14 12.82
N LYS A 624 -14.98 -20.07 12.17
CA LYS A 624 -14.87 -21.48 12.61
C LYS A 624 -14.51 -21.68 14.08
N ARG A 625 -13.71 -20.78 14.67
CA ARG A 625 -13.34 -20.81 16.10
C ARG A 625 -14.52 -20.61 17.06
N LYS A 626 -15.65 -20.06 16.58
CA LYS A 626 -16.88 -19.85 17.34
C LYS A 626 -17.92 -20.94 17.06
N ILE A 627 -17.68 -21.84 16.11
CA ILE A 627 -18.57 -23.00 15.84
C ILE A 627 -18.06 -24.14 16.72
N ALA A 628 -18.92 -24.71 17.57
CA ALA A 628 -18.54 -25.75 18.52
C ALA A 628 -18.49 -27.14 17.86
#